data_AF-A0A7C4N1T5-F1
#
_entry.id   AF-A0A7C4N1T5-F1
#
_cell.length_a   1.000
_cell.length_b   1.000
_cell.length_c   1.000
_cell.angle_alpha   90.00
_cell.angle_beta   90.00
_cell.angle_gamma   90.00
#
_symmetry.space_group_name_H-M   'P 1'
#
loop_
_entity.id
_entity.type
_entity.pdbx_description
1 polymer ?
#
loop_
_entity_poly.entity_id
_entity_poly.type
_entity_poly.pdbx_seq_one_letter_code
_entity_poly.pdbx_strand_id
1 'polypeptide(L)'
;MIQDSEERERARSVSLQRHQRLARLFREDRLAFERERKRMIREFLESVKDPELREKLWALQRSWDKRMKGAGSEHNRFVLAQAFFWEHVQTQFLPALSRLDALVRQPLR
;
A
#
# COMPACT_ATOMS: atom_id res chain seq x y z
N MET A 1 -23.27 -19.07 8.10
CA MET A 1 -23.56 -17.62 7.98
C MET A 1 -23.10 -16.80 9.19
N ILE A 2 -23.10 -17.33 10.43
CA ILE A 2 -22.67 -16.59 11.63
C ILE A 2 -21.13 -16.51 11.77
N GLN A 3 -20.39 -17.56 11.43
CA GLN A 3 -18.91 -17.59 11.53
C GLN A 3 -18.18 -16.54 10.66
N ASP A 4 -18.67 -16.27 9.45
CA ASP A 4 -18.09 -15.24 8.55
C ASP A 4 -18.28 -13.82 9.11
N SER A 5 -19.36 -13.56 9.86
CA SER A 5 -19.59 -12.26 10.49
C SER A 5 -18.64 -12.01 11.66
N GLU A 6 -18.44 -13.01 12.52
CA GLU A 6 -17.53 -12.91 13.67
C GLU A 6 -16.06 -12.81 13.24
N GLU A 7 -15.64 -13.57 12.22
CA GLU A 7 -14.28 -13.49 11.69
C GLU A 7 -13.98 -12.12 11.07
N ARG A 8 -14.93 -11.56 10.31
CA ARG A 8 -14.82 -10.20 9.78
C ARG A 8 -14.73 -9.16 10.88
N GLU A 9 -15.51 -9.31 11.94
CA GLU A 9 -15.52 -8.37 13.06
C GLU A 9 -14.21 -8.44 13.87
N ARG A 10 -13.66 -9.65 14.09
CA ARG A 10 -12.33 -9.84 14.66
C ARG A 10 -11.24 -9.22 13.78
N ALA A 11 -11.26 -9.46 12.47
CA ALA A 11 -10.30 -8.88 11.54
C ALA A 11 -10.35 -7.34 11.54
N ARG A 12 -11.55 -6.76 11.58
CA ARG A 12 -11.76 -5.31 11.70
C ARG A 12 -11.20 -4.77 13.01
N SER A 13 -11.50 -5.42 14.14
CA SER A 13 -11.00 -5.02 15.46
C SER A 13 -9.48 -5.04 15.52
N VAL A 14 -8.84 -6.11 15.03
CA VAL A 14 -7.36 -6.21 14.96
C VAL A 14 -6.78 -5.11 14.07
N SER A 15 -7.38 -4.87 12.90
CA SER A 15 -6.96 -3.80 12.00
C SER A 15 -7.07 -2.43 12.67
N LEU A 16 -8.17 -2.17 13.39
CA LEU A 16 -8.41 -0.90 14.07
C LEU A 16 -7.41 -0.67 15.22
N GLN A 17 -7.18 -1.69 16.05
CA GLN A 17 -6.20 -1.62 17.14
C GLN A 17 -4.78 -1.39 16.59
N ARG A 18 -4.41 -2.07 15.51
CA ARG A 18 -3.12 -1.87 14.84
C ARG A 18 -3.00 -0.44 14.31
N HIS A 19 -4.06 0.09 13.70
CA HIS A 19 -4.08 1.46 13.20
C HIS A 19 -3.94 2.48 14.34
N GLN A 20 -4.68 2.30 15.45
CA GLN A 20 -4.57 3.15 16.63
C GLN A 20 -3.16 3.14 17.22
N ARG A 21 -2.55 1.96 17.35
CA ARG A 21 -1.16 1.80 17.82
C ARG A 21 -0.17 2.55 16.93
N LEU A 22 -0.29 2.41 15.61
CA LEU A 22 0.57 3.11 14.65
C LEU A 22 0.37 4.63 14.71
N ALA A 23 -0.88 5.10 14.80
CA ALA A 23 -1.20 6.52 14.91
C ALA A 23 -0.66 7.14 16.22
N ARG A 24 -0.61 6.34 17.29
CA ARG A 24 0.03 6.72 18.56
C ARG A 24 1.55 6.82 18.40
N LEU A 25 2.19 5.79 17.86
CA LEU A 25 3.63 5.79 17.59
C LEU A 25 4.03 6.98 16.70
N PHE A 26 3.25 7.28 15.66
CA PHE A 26 3.56 8.41 14.78
C PHE A 26 3.62 9.76 15.52
N ARG A 27 2.75 9.95 16.53
CA ARG A 27 2.67 11.16 17.34
C ARG A 27 3.71 11.19 18.46
N GLU A 28 3.94 10.06 19.12
CA GLU A 28 4.75 9.98 20.34
C GLU A 28 6.20 9.56 20.09
N ASP A 29 6.45 8.66 19.14
CA ASP A 29 7.78 8.12 18.80
C ASP A 29 7.90 7.82 17.30
N ARG A 30 8.30 8.84 16.54
CA ARG A 30 8.51 8.74 15.09
C ARG A 30 9.52 7.66 14.70
N LEU A 31 10.52 7.37 15.53
CA LEU A 31 11.53 6.35 15.22
C LEU A 31 10.97 4.94 15.38
N ALA A 32 10.25 4.68 16.46
CA ALA A 32 9.54 3.40 16.64
C ALA A 32 8.47 3.20 15.56
N PHE A 33 7.75 4.26 15.16
CA PHE A 33 6.83 4.21 14.04
C PHE A 33 7.50 3.77 12.75
N GLU A 34 8.62 4.39 12.35
CA GLU A 34 9.32 4.03 11.11
C GLU A 34 9.87 2.59 11.14
N ARG A 35 10.32 2.11 12.29
CA ARG A 35 10.74 0.71 12.47
C ARG A 35 9.56 -0.25 12.27
N GLU A 36 8.43 0.05 12.91
CA GLU A 36 7.20 -0.74 12.81
C GLU A 36 6.68 -0.76 11.35
N ARG A 37 6.62 0.40 10.70
CA ARG A 37 6.24 0.54 9.28
C ARG A 37 7.09 -0.35 8.38
N LYS A 38 8.41 -0.28 8.52
CA LYS A 38 9.34 -1.10 7.71
C LYS A 38 9.16 -2.59 7.96
N ARG A 39 8.95 -2.99 9.22
CA ARG A 39 8.70 -4.39 9.58
C ARG A 39 7.41 -4.89 8.92
N MET A 40 6.33 -4.11 9.00
CA MET A 40 5.04 -4.46 8.40
C MET A 40 5.10 -4.60 6.88
N ILE A 41 5.80 -3.68 6.20
CA ILE A 41 6.00 -3.78 4.75
C ILE A 41 6.77 -5.05 4.42
N ARG A 42 7.85 -5.35 5.15
CA ARG A 42 8.63 -6.58 4.96
C ARG A 42 7.77 -7.83 5.14
N GLU A 43 7.05 -7.94 6.27
CA GLU A 43 6.15 -9.05 6.59
C GLU A 43 5.14 -9.28 5.46
N PHE A 44 4.54 -8.19 4.95
CA PHE A 44 3.61 -8.26 3.83
C PHE A 44 4.29 -8.78 2.56
N LEU A 45 5.42 -8.21 2.15
CA LEU A 45 6.13 -8.62 0.95
C LEU A 45 6.59 -10.09 1.02
N GLU A 46 7.09 -10.53 2.16
CA GLU A 46 7.52 -11.91 2.39
C GLU A 46 6.36 -12.91 2.35
N SER A 47 5.14 -12.49 2.71
CA SER A 47 3.95 -13.34 2.66
C SER A 47 3.43 -13.63 1.24
N VAL A 48 3.87 -12.86 0.24
CA VAL A 48 3.47 -13.06 -1.16
C VAL A 48 4.08 -14.36 -1.70
N LYS A 49 3.24 -15.33 -2.08
CA LYS A 49 3.69 -16.66 -2.53
C LYS A 49 4.41 -16.63 -3.88
N ASP A 50 3.97 -15.79 -4.80
CA ASP A 50 4.57 -15.65 -6.13
C ASP A 50 5.93 -14.91 -6.02
N PRO A 51 7.06 -15.58 -6.35
CA PRO A 51 8.38 -14.99 -6.25
C PRO A 51 8.58 -13.81 -7.23
N GLU A 52 7.98 -13.84 -8.42
CA GLU A 52 8.13 -12.77 -9.40
C GLU A 52 7.38 -11.51 -8.94
N LEU A 53 6.15 -11.68 -8.45
CA LEU A 53 5.38 -10.59 -7.84
C LEU A 53 6.10 -10.03 -6.61
N ARG A 54 6.65 -10.90 -5.76
CA ARG A 54 7.41 -10.49 -4.56
C ARG A 54 8.59 -9.59 -4.94
N GLU A 55 9.38 -9.96 -5.94
CA GLU A 55 10.50 -9.14 -6.41
C GLU A 55 10.04 -7.80 -6.98
N LYS A 56 8.96 -7.79 -7.78
CA LYS A 56 8.37 -6.54 -8.31
C LYS A 56 7.95 -5.59 -7.19
N LEU A 57 7.33 -6.11 -6.14
CA LEU A 57 6.91 -5.30 -5.00
C LEU A 57 8.10 -4.79 -4.17
N TRP A 58 9.16 -5.58 -4.02
CA TRP A 58 10.41 -5.11 -3.42
C TRP A 58 11.09 -4.02 -4.25
N ALA A 59 11.07 -4.14 -5.57
CA ALA A 59 11.59 -3.12 -6.47
C ALA A 59 10.80 -1.81 -6.33
N LEU A 60 9.46 -1.89 -6.26
CA LEU A 60 8.59 -0.74 -6.01
C LEU A 60 8.92 -0.05 -4.68
N GLN A 61 9.03 -0.82 -3.60
CA GLN A 61 9.37 -0.29 -2.28
C GLN A 61 10.74 0.40 -2.27
N ARG A 62 11.77 -0.22 -2.88
CA ARG A 62 13.12 0.36 -3.00
C ARG A 62 13.11 1.66 -3.81
N SER A 63 12.36 1.70 -4.91
CA SER A 63 12.20 2.91 -5.73
C SER A 63 11.56 4.05 -4.93
N TRP A 64 10.49 3.75 -4.20
CA TRP A 64 9.83 4.71 -3.31
C TRP A 64 10.78 5.27 -2.27
N ASP A 65 11.49 4.41 -1.53
CA ASP A 65 12.41 4.83 -0.48
C ASP A 65 13.56 5.69 -1.02
N LYS A 66 14.10 5.35 -2.21
CA LYS A 66 15.13 6.16 -2.89
C LYS A 66 14.61 7.56 -3.22
N ARG A 67 13.41 7.67 -3.79
CA ARG A 67 12.80 8.94 -4.17
C ARG A 67 12.49 9.81 -2.93
N MET A 68 11.93 9.19 -1.89
CA MET A 68 11.58 9.89 -0.65
C MET A 68 12.80 10.37 0.15
N LYS A 69 13.91 9.63 0.09
CA LYS A 69 15.17 10.07 0.71
C LYS A 69 15.72 11.36 0.06
N GLY A 70 15.54 11.52 -1.25
CA GLY A 70 16.01 12.69 -2.00
C GLY A 70 15.14 13.95 -1.88
N ALA A 71 13.91 13.83 -1.36
CA ALA A 71 12.96 14.93 -1.31
C ALA A 71 13.27 16.00 -0.25
N GLY A 72 14.18 15.72 0.70
CA GLY A 72 14.57 16.67 1.75
C GLY A 72 13.48 16.81 2.83
N SER A 73 12.71 17.91 2.79
CA SER A 73 11.75 18.30 3.82
C SER A 73 10.48 17.42 3.87
N GLU A 74 9.75 17.47 4.99
CA GLU A 74 8.48 16.75 5.17
C GLU A 74 7.43 17.21 4.15
N HIS A 75 7.34 18.53 3.90
CA HIS A 75 6.44 19.10 2.90
C HIS A 75 6.74 18.58 1.48
N ASN A 76 8.02 18.57 1.09
CA ASN A 76 8.42 18.08 -0.22
C ASN A 76 8.11 16.59 -0.41
N ARG A 77 8.33 15.76 0.62
CA ARG A 77 7.95 14.34 0.58
C ARG A 77 6.46 14.16 0.39
N PHE A 78 5.64 14.98 1.06
CA PHE A 78 4.18 14.93 0.91
C PHE A 78 3.74 15.30 -0.51
N VAL A 79 4.24 16.42 -1.04
CA VAL A 79 3.94 16.85 -2.42
C VAL A 79 4.40 15.78 -3.43
N LEU A 80 5.59 15.21 -3.23
CA LEU A 80 6.11 14.15 -4.09
C LEU A 80 5.25 12.88 -4.04
N ALA A 81 4.75 12.52 -2.85
CA ALA A 81 3.84 11.40 -2.68
C ALA A 81 2.52 11.62 -3.46
N GLN A 82 1.95 12.82 -3.39
CA GLN A 82 0.76 13.19 -4.15
C GLN A 82 1.01 13.12 -5.66
N ALA A 83 2.15 13.63 -6.12
CA ALA A 83 2.53 13.59 -7.53
C ALA A 83 2.63 12.15 -8.05
N PHE A 84 3.33 11.27 -7.32
CA PHE A 84 3.46 9.86 -7.71
C PHE A 84 2.13 9.11 -7.68
N PHE A 85 1.26 9.43 -6.72
CA PHE A 85 -0.08 8.87 -6.68
C PHE A 85 -0.86 9.24 -7.96
N TRP A 86 -0.92 10.52 -8.29
CA TRP A 86 -1.66 10.99 -9.46
C TRP A 86 -1.06 10.52 -10.78
N GLU A 87 0.27 10.49 -10.90
CA GLU A 87 0.97 9.89 -12.04
C GLU A 87 0.55 8.43 -12.23
N HIS A 88 0.54 7.63 -11.16
CA HIS A 88 0.14 6.23 -11.25
C HIS A 88 -1.33 6.05 -11.63
N VAL A 89 -2.22 6.89 -11.08
CA VAL A 89 -3.64 6.89 -11.45
C VAL A 89 -3.81 7.13 -12.95
N GLN A 90 -3.13 8.15 -13.48
CA GLN A 90 -3.26 8.54 -14.89
C GLN A 90 -2.60 7.54 -15.85
N THR A 91 -1.41 7.06 -15.50
CA THR A 91 -0.58 6.27 -16.43
C THR A 91 -0.87 4.76 -16.38
N GLN A 92 -1.36 4.25 -15.24
CA GLN A 92 -1.55 2.81 -15.04
C GLN A 92 -3.02 2.47 -14.77
N PHE A 93 -3.63 3.12 -13.77
CA PHE A 93 -4.94 2.72 -13.26
C PHE A 93 -6.07 3.03 -14.26
N LEU A 94 -6.18 4.27 -14.73
CA LEU A 94 -7.22 4.66 -15.70
C LEU A 94 -7.12 3.84 -17.00
N PRO A 95 -5.94 3.63 -17.61
CA PRO A 95 -5.82 2.76 -18.78
C PRO A 95 -6.19 1.30 -18.49
N ALA A 96 -5.87 0.77 -17.31
CA ALA A 96 -6.26 -0.58 -16.94
C ALA A 96 -7.78 -0.73 -16.83
N LEU A 97 -8.47 0.27 -16.26
CA LEU A 97 -9.92 0.31 -16.21
C LEU A 97 -10.53 0.39 -17.62
N SER A 98 -10.00 1.22 -18.50
CA SER A 98 -10.47 1.31 -19.89
C SER A 98 -10.30 -0.02 -20.63
N ARG A 99 -9.18 -0.72 -20.45
CA ARG A 99 -8.96 -2.06 -21.02
C ARG A 99 -9.96 -3.08 -20.48
N LEU A 100 -10.24 -3.02 -19.18
CA LEU A 100 -11.19 -3.93 -18.53
C LEU A 100 -12.63 -3.67 -19.00
N ASP A 101 -13.05 -2.41 -19.09
CA ASP A 101 -14.36 -2.03 -19.64
C ASP A 101 -14.51 -2.51 -21.10
N ALA A 102 -13.46 -2.36 -21.92
CA ALA A 102 -13.46 -2.88 -23.30
C ALA A 102 -13.61 -4.41 -23.36
N LEU A 103 -12.98 -5.15 -22.45
CA LEU A 103 -13.11 -6.61 -22.37
C LEU A 103 -14.51 -7.04 -21.92
N VAL A 104 -15.09 -6.34 -20.95
CA VAL A 104 -16.44 -6.63 -20.44
C VAL A 104 -17.52 -6.31 -21.49
N ARG A 105 -17.32 -5.28 -22.30
CA ARG A 105 -18.26 -4.87 -23.36
C ARG A 105 -18.12 -5.65 -24.67
N GLN A 106 -17.11 -6.51 -24.81
CA GLN A 106 -17.05 -7.40 -25.96
C GLN A 106 -18.19 -8.43 -25.87
N PRO A 107 -19.06 -8.56 -26.89
CA PRO A 107 -20.02 -9.65 -26.92
C PRO A 107 -19.24 -10.96 -27.01
N LEU A 108 -19.59 -11.92 -26.15
CA LEU A 108 -19.13 -13.30 -26.26
C LEU A 108 -19.49 -13.79 -27.67
N ARG A 109 -18.48 -14.13 -28.48
CA ARG A 109 -18.67 -14.84 -29.74
C ARG A 109 -18.91 -16.31 -29.47
#